data_AF-A0A1B6ESA6-F1
#
_entry.id   AF-A0A1B6ESA6-F1
#
_cell.length_a   1.000
_cell.length_b   1.000
_cell.length_c   1.000
_cell.angle_alpha   90.00
_cell.angle_beta   90.00
_cell.angle_gamma   90.00
#
_symmetry.space_group_name_H-M   'P 1'
#
loop_
_entity.id
_entity.type
_entity.pdbx_description
1 polymer ?
#
loop_
_entity_poly.entity_id
_entity_poly.type
_entity_poly.pdbx_seq_one_letter_code
_entity_poly.pdbx_strand_id
1 'polypeptide(L)'
;GRGVVSMANSGPNTNRSQFFLTYQSCRELDGKNTVFGQVIYGFDTLAAMEEVKVDNKNCPIEDIVIEKALVHIDPYAEVDKQLALERAEELKRRQQNLHLNYKLSPTSH
;
A
#
# COMPACT_ATOMS: atom_id res chain seq x y z
N GLY A 1 -16.79 -9.02 -10.26
CA GLY A 1 -16.40 -9.88 -11.40
C GLY A 1 -15.13 -10.62 -11.04
N ARG A 2 -14.68 -11.60 -11.84
CA ARG A 2 -13.42 -12.30 -11.57
C ARG A 2 -12.22 -11.34 -11.71
N GLY A 3 -11.27 -11.46 -10.79
CA GLY A 3 -10.04 -10.66 -10.78
C GLY A 3 -10.17 -9.24 -10.25
N VAL A 4 -11.25 -8.89 -9.55
CA VAL A 4 -11.32 -7.58 -8.86
C VAL A 4 -10.44 -7.63 -7.61
N VAL A 5 -9.65 -6.59 -7.39
CA VAL A 5 -8.72 -6.47 -6.26
C VAL A 5 -9.27 -5.47 -5.25
N SER A 6 -9.45 -5.92 -4.01
CA SER A 6 -10.15 -5.15 -2.96
C SER A 6 -9.43 -5.23 -1.62
N MET A 7 -9.58 -4.18 -0.80
CA MET A 7 -9.04 -4.14 0.56
C MET A 7 -9.87 -4.99 1.52
N ALA A 8 -9.20 -5.85 2.29
CA ALA A 8 -9.80 -6.49 3.45
C ALA A 8 -9.83 -5.50 4.63
N ASN A 9 -10.87 -5.60 5.45
CA ASN A 9 -11.06 -4.74 6.62
C ASN A 9 -11.85 -5.47 7.71
N SER A 10 -11.94 -4.86 8.89
CA SER A 10 -12.73 -5.33 10.03
C SER A 10 -13.87 -4.38 10.37
N GLY A 11 -14.32 -3.58 9.40
CA GLY A 11 -15.31 -2.52 9.56
C GLY A 11 -14.90 -1.21 8.85
N PRO A 12 -15.78 -0.20 8.85
CA PRO A 12 -15.53 1.08 8.19
C PRO A 12 -14.20 1.71 8.63
N ASN A 13 -13.41 2.20 7.67
CA ASN A 13 -12.14 2.90 7.92
C ASN A 13 -11.07 2.08 8.67
N THR A 14 -11.07 0.74 8.52
CA THR A 14 -10.07 -0.16 9.14
C THR A 14 -9.18 -0.88 8.13
N ASN A 15 -9.05 -0.33 6.91
CA ASN A 15 -8.15 -0.87 5.88
C ASN A 15 -6.70 -0.84 6.40
N ARG A 16 -5.97 -1.95 6.20
CA ARG A 16 -4.53 -2.05 6.46
C ARG A 16 -3.82 -2.53 5.20
N SER A 17 -2.99 -3.56 5.26
CA SER A 17 -2.26 -4.12 4.11
C SER A 17 -2.90 -5.37 3.51
N GLN A 18 -3.91 -5.95 4.16
CA GLN A 18 -4.58 -7.14 3.65
C GLN A 18 -5.49 -6.76 2.48
N PHE A 19 -5.37 -7.51 1.39
CA PHE A 19 -6.22 -7.40 0.22
C PHE A 19 -6.63 -8.80 -0.24
N PHE A 20 -7.63 -8.87 -1.11
CA PHE A 20 -8.08 -10.12 -1.72
C PHE A 20 -8.42 -9.91 -3.19
N LEU A 21 -8.46 -11.02 -3.92
CA LEU A 21 -8.97 -11.09 -5.28
C LEU A 21 -10.29 -11.85 -5.29
N THR A 22 -11.23 -11.42 -6.12
CA THR A 22 -12.49 -12.14 -6.29
C THR A 22 -12.38 -13.17 -7.41
N TYR A 23 -12.80 -14.41 -7.15
CA TYR A 23 -12.89 -15.44 -8.22
C TYR A 23 -14.15 -15.32 -9.07
N GLN A 24 -15.18 -14.64 -8.56
CA GLN A 24 -16.45 -14.37 -9.24
C GLN A 24 -17.06 -13.03 -8.81
N SER A 25 -18.30 -12.75 -9.19
CA SER A 25 -19.01 -11.56 -8.73
C SER A 25 -19.57 -11.75 -7.32
N CYS A 26 -19.23 -10.84 -6.41
CA CYS A 26 -19.61 -10.87 -5.00
C CYS A 26 -20.28 -9.53 -4.63
N ARG A 27 -21.61 -9.42 -4.83
CA ARG A 27 -22.37 -8.18 -4.60
C ARG A 27 -22.48 -7.83 -3.12
N GLU A 28 -22.35 -8.82 -2.25
CA GLU A 28 -22.39 -8.68 -0.80
C GLU A 28 -21.22 -7.85 -0.24
N LEU A 29 -20.17 -7.63 -1.04
CA LEU A 29 -19.00 -6.83 -0.70
C LEU A 29 -19.12 -5.36 -1.17
N ASP A 30 -20.12 -5.05 -2.00
CA ASP A 30 -20.34 -3.71 -2.53
C ASP A 30 -20.63 -2.74 -1.37
N GLY A 31 -19.95 -1.58 -1.37
CA GLY A 31 -20.04 -0.59 -0.30
C GLY A 31 -19.37 -0.97 1.02
N LYS A 32 -18.77 -2.17 1.14
CA LYS A 32 -18.07 -2.65 2.34
C LYS A 32 -16.56 -2.72 2.16
N ASN A 33 -16.11 -3.19 1.00
CA ASN A 33 -14.71 -3.35 0.68
C ASN A 33 -14.32 -2.40 -0.44
N THR A 34 -13.24 -1.63 -0.23
CA THR A 34 -12.74 -0.69 -1.23
C THR A 34 -12.10 -1.46 -2.39
N VAL A 35 -12.65 -1.29 -3.59
CA VAL A 35 -12.02 -1.76 -4.84
C VAL A 35 -10.93 -0.76 -5.24
N PHE A 36 -9.72 -1.25 -5.51
CA PHE A 36 -8.59 -0.39 -5.92
C PHE A 36 -7.85 -0.88 -7.16
N GLY A 37 -8.24 -2.03 -7.73
CA GLY A 37 -7.61 -2.54 -8.93
C GLY A 37 -8.33 -3.72 -9.55
N GLN A 38 -7.80 -4.17 -10.67
CA GLN A 38 -8.27 -5.35 -11.38
C GLN A 38 -7.09 -6.08 -12.02
N VAL A 39 -7.13 -7.41 -11.99
CA VAL A 39 -6.21 -8.26 -12.73
C VAL A 39 -6.43 -8.04 -14.23
N ILE A 40 -5.36 -7.69 -14.94
CA ILE A 40 -5.38 -7.48 -16.40
C ILE A 40 -4.69 -8.61 -17.17
N TYR A 41 -3.80 -9.37 -16.51
CA TYR A 41 -3.07 -10.52 -17.04
C TYR A 41 -2.88 -11.58 -15.94
N GLY A 42 -2.63 -12.84 -16.30
CA GLY A 42 -2.40 -13.94 -15.33
C GLY A 42 -3.66 -14.59 -14.77
N PHE A 43 -4.75 -14.65 -15.56
CA PHE A 43 -6.00 -15.30 -15.15
C PHE A 43 -5.88 -16.82 -15.00
N ASP A 44 -4.93 -17.43 -15.71
CA ASP A 44 -4.51 -18.82 -15.56
C ASP A 44 -3.87 -19.06 -14.18
N THR A 45 -2.98 -18.17 -13.73
CA THR A 45 -2.44 -18.22 -12.35
C THR A 45 -3.56 -18.07 -11.34
N LEU A 46 -4.50 -17.14 -11.56
CA LEU A 46 -5.65 -16.97 -10.68
C LEU A 46 -6.54 -18.24 -10.64
N ALA A 47 -6.71 -18.94 -11.76
CA ALA A 47 -7.41 -20.22 -11.81
C ALA A 47 -6.64 -21.31 -11.06
N ALA A 48 -5.33 -21.42 -11.25
CA ALA A 48 -4.50 -22.38 -10.53
C ALA A 48 -4.54 -22.15 -9.00
N MET A 49 -4.54 -20.89 -8.55
CA MET A 49 -4.71 -20.53 -7.14
C MET A 49 -6.07 -20.95 -6.57
N GLU A 50 -7.14 -20.90 -7.37
CA GLU A 50 -8.50 -21.30 -6.96
C GLU A 50 -8.63 -22.82 -6.79
N GLU A 51 -7.83 -23.61 -7.52
CA GLU A 51 -7.84 -25.07 -7.47
C GLU A 51 -7.04 -25.66 -6.29
N VAL A 52 -6.22 -24.84 -5.61
CA VAL A 52 -5.43 -25.29 -4.46
C VAL A 52 -6.35 -25.73 -3.33
N LYS A 53 -6.12 -26.95 -2.83
CA LYS A 53 -6.88 -27.50 -1.70
C LYS A 53 -6.66 -26.66 -0.45
N VAL A 54 -7.72 -26.47 0.31
CA VAL A 54 -7.69 -25.76 1.59
C VAL A 54 -7.96 -26.71 2.76
N ASP A 55 -7.47 -26.34 3.94
CA ASP A 55 -7.79 -27.00 5.19
C ASP A 55 -9.16 -26.55 5.75
N ASN A 56 -9.50 -27.04 6.94
CA ASN A 56 -10.78 -26.72 7.61
C ASN A 56 -10.90 -25.25 8.05
N LYS A 57 -9.84 -24.44 7.92
CA LYS A 57 -9.82 -23.01 8.24
C LYS A 57 -9.82 -22.13 6.98
N ASN A 58 -10.01 -22.72 5.80
CA ASN A 58 -9.89 -22.07 4.50
C ASN A 58 -8.46 -21.55 4.22
N CYS A 59 -7.44 -22.18 4.80
CA CYS A 59 -6.05 -21.90 4.48
C CYS A 59 -5.56 -22.89 3.40
N PRO A 60 -4.88 -22.44 2.34
CA PRO A 60 -4.24 -23.34 1.38
C PRO A 60 -3.35 -24.37 2.06
N ILE A 61 -3.43 -25.63 1.63
CA ILE A 61 -2.54 -26.71 2.12
C ILE A 61 -1.12 -26.48 1.63
N GLU A 62 -0.99 -25.95 0.42
CA GLU A 62 0.28 -25.53 -0.19
C GLU A 62 0.34 -24.00 -0.15
N ASP A 63 1.44 -23.46 0.38
CA ASP A 63 1.60 -22.02 0.53
C ASP A 63 1.64 -21.30 -0.82
N ILE A 64 0.82 -20.26 -0.96
CA ILE A 64 0.82 -19.35 -2.12
C ILE A 64 1.45 -18.03 -1.67
N VAL A 65 2.65 -17.73 -2.17
CA VAL A 65 3.48 -16.62 -1.69
C VAL A 65 3.75 -15.61 -2.80
N ILE A 66 3.69 -14.32 -2.48
CA ILE A 66 4.16 -13.25 -3.37
C ILE A 66 5.67 -13.12 -3.18
N GLU A 67 6.45 -13.60 -4.15
CA GLU A 67 7.91 -13.53 -4.08
C GLU A 67 8.46 -12.13 -4.37
N LYS A 68 7.82 -11.41 -5.30
CA LYS A 68 8.26 -10.09 -5.76
C LYS A 68 7.08 -9.25 -6.21
N ALA A 69 7.13 -7.96 -5.89
CA ALA A 69 6.22 -6.94 -6.42
C ALA A 69 7.01 -5.89 -7.18
N LEU A 70 6.56 -5.56 -8.40
CA LEU A 70 7.17 -4.53 -9.25
C LEU A 70 6.11 -3.49 -9.63
N VAL A 71 6.39 -2.23 -9.31
CA VAL A 71 5.55 -1.10 -9.72
C VAL A 71 6.03 -0.63 -11.09
N HIS A 72 5.27 -0.94 -12.14
CA HIS A 72 5.62 -0.55 -13.51
C HIS A 72 5.41 0.93 -13.78
N ILE A 73 4.35 1.49 -13.22
CA ILE A 73 3.98 2.90 -13.35
C ILE A 73 3.64 3.37 -11.94
N ASP A 74 4.45 4.29 -11.43
CA ASP A 74 4.20 4.96 -10.16
C ASP A 74 3.58 6.34 -10.45
N PRO A 75 2.26 6.52 -10.29
CA PRO A 75 1.61 7.80 -10.55
C PRO A 75 1.96 8.87 -9.48
N TYR A 76 2.60 8.48 -8.37
CA TYR A 76 2.94 9.37 -7.26
C TYR A 76 4.40 9.80 -7.24
N ALA A 77 5.25 9.25 -8.11
CA ALA A 77 6.70 9.47 -8.10
C ALA A 77 7.10 10.96 -8.11
N GLU A 78 6.43 11.79 -8.92
CA GLU A 78 6.74 13.23 -8.98
C GLU A 78 6.28 13.97 -7.71
N VAL A 79 5.11 13.60 -7.19
CA VAL A 79 4.57 14.17 -5.95
C VAL A 79 5.50 13.83 -4.79
N ASP A 80 5.93 12.59 -4.67
CA ASP A 80 6.86 12.15 -3.63
C ASP A 80 8.21 12.88 -3.70
N LYS A 81 8.72 13.08 -4.91
CA LYS A 81 9.96 13.84 -5.14
C LYS A 81 9.82 15.29 -4.69
N GLN A 82 8.69 15.93 -5.01
CA GLN A 82 8.41 17.30 -4.58
C GLN A 82 8.31 17.40 -3.05
N LEU A 83 7.54 16.51 -2.41
CA LEU A 83 7.44 16.46 -0.95
C LEU A 83 8.81 16.22 -0.27
N ALA A 84 9.65 15.38 -0.86
CA ALA A 84 10.99 15.12 -0.34
C ALA A 84 11.89 16.37 -0.43
N LEU A 85 11.80 17.12 -1.54
CA LEU A 85 12.53 18.37 -1.72
C LEU A 85 12.10 19.42 -0.67
N GLU A 86 10.79 19.63 -0.52
CA GLU A 86 10.23 20.59 0.44
C GLU A 86 10.65 20.26 1.88
N ARG A 87 10.58 18.98 2.27
CA ARG A 87 11.03 18.52 3.60
C ARG A 87 12.53 18.76 3.80
N ALA A 88 13.35 18.55 2.78
CA ALA A 88 14.79 18.78 2.87
C ALA A 88 15.13 20.29 2.98
N GLU A 89 14.40 21.15 2.27
CA GLU A 89 14.54 22.60 2.37
C GLU A 89 14.12 23.12 3.74
N GLU A 90 13.01 22.62 4.29
CA GLU A 90 12.55 22.96 5.64
C GLU A 90 13.59 22.57 6.70
N LEU A 91 14.19 21.38 6.59
CA LEU A 91 15.26 20.95 7.47
C LEU A 91 16.49 21.86 7.37
N LYS A 92 16.91 22.22 6.16
CA LYS A 92 18.02 23.17 5.95
C LYS A 92 17.73 24.53 6.57
N ARG A 93 16.51 25.06 6.37
CA ARG A 93 16.07 26.32 6.95
C ARG A 93 16.07 26.26 8.48
N ARG A 94 15.58 25.16 9.05
CA ARG A 94 15.56 24.94 10.51
C ARG A 94 16.98 24.87 11.09
N GLN A 95 17.90 24.19 10.42
CA GLN A 95 19.31 24.12 10.83
C GLN A 95 20.00 25.49 10.76
N GLN A 96 19.78 26.25 9.68
CA GLN A 96 20.32 27.60 9.54
C GLN A 96 19.81 28.54 10.63
N ASN A 97 18.51 28.49 10.92
CA ASN A 97 17.92 29.28 12.00
C ASN A 97 18.49 28.91 13.37
N LEU A 98 18.67 27.62 13.65
CA LEU A 98 19.30 27.14 14.89
C LEU A 98 20.74 27.66 15.03
N HIS A 99 21.53 27.57 13.95
CA HIS A 99 22.89 28.06 13.91
C HIS A 99 22.99 29.57 14.13
N LEU A 100 22.09 30.34 13.49
CA LEU A 100 22.02 31.78 13.67
C LEU A 100 21.65 32.15 15.11
N ASN A 101 20.66 31.47 15.69
CA ASN A 101 20.27 31.68 17.08
C ASN A 101 21.40 31.33 18.07
N TYR A 102 22.16 30.26 17.82
CA TYR A 102 23.34 29.93 18.64
C TYR A 102 24.40 31.04 18.58
N LYS A 103 24.71 31.54 17.38
CA LYS A 103 25.68 32.65 17.19
C LYS A 103 25.26 33.96 17.86
N LEU A 104 23.95 34.22 17.93
CA LEU A 104 23.39 35.41 18.55
C LEU A 104 23.15 35.26 20.06
N SER A 105 23.28 34.04 20.60
CA SER A 105 23.16 33.82 22.04
C SER A 105 24.31 34.55 22.78
N PRO A 106 24.02 35.44 23.74
CA PRO A 106 25.06 36.05 24.55
C PRO A 106 25.63 34.94 25.43
N THR A 107 26.85 34.49 25.12
CA THR A 107 27.60 33.65 26.05
C THR A 107 27.87 34.48 27.29
N SER A 108 27.19 34.13 28.39
CA SER A 108 27.46 34.68 29.71
C SER A 108 28.89 34.32 30.12
N HIS A 109 29.82 35.24 29.92
CA HIS A 109 31.05 35.33 30.71
C HIS A 109 30.81 36.17 31.94
#